data_AF-A0A917EIK2-F1
#
_entry.id   AF-A0A917EIK2-F1
#
_cell.length_a   1.000
_cell.length_b   1.000
_cell.length_c   1.000
_cell.angle_alpha   90.00
_cell.angle_beta   90.00
_cell.angle_gamma   90.00
#
_symmetry.space_group_name_H-M   'P 1'
#
loop_
_entity.id
_entity.type
_entity.pdbx_description
1 polymer ?
#
loop_
_entity_poly.entity_id
_entity_poly.type
_entity_poly.pdbx_seq_one_letter_code
_entity_poly.pdbx_strand_id
1 'polypeptide(L)'
;MANPWSGEVALVLNGESHVLKLTLGALAELEAALEADSLVALIERFEGGRYATRDVLALLLAGLRGGGWAGSSDDLAAAEIAGGPVEAAKVAAQLLARAFTVPNAAI
;
A
#
# COMPACT_ATOMS: atom_id res chain seq x y z
N MET A 1 0.79 12.61 -12.56
CA MET A 1 1.88 13.04 -11.66
C MET A 1 1.36 12.90 -10.23
N ALA A 2 1.88 11.94 -9.45
CA ALA A 2 1.46 11.72 -8.06
C ALA A 2 1.99 12.88 -7.19
N ASN A 3 1.13 13.54 -6.44
CA ASN A 3 1.51 14.66 -5.57
C ASN A 3 2.33 14.10 -4.39
N PRO A 4 3.62 14.49 -4.20
CA PRO A 4 4.45 14.02 -3.09
C PRO A 4 3.84 14.32 -1.71
N TRP A 5 2.91 15.29 -1.62
CA TRP A 5 2.25 15.72 -0.39
C TRP A 5 0.92 14.99 -0.11
N SER A 6 0.40 14.19 -1.05
CA SER A 6 -0.91 13.50 -0.93
C SER A 6 -0.81 12.09 -0.34
N GLY A 7 0.41 11.59 -0.10
CA GLY A 7 0.63 10.21 0.31
C GLY A 7 0.42 9.17 -0.80
N GLU A 8 0.42 9.62 -2.06
CA GLU A 8 0.16 8.78 -3.23
C GLU A 8 1.42 8.06 -3.71
N VAL A 9 1.30 6.83 -4.20
CA VAL A 9 2.38 6.07 -4.86
C VAL A 9 1.84 5.49 -6.17
N ALA A 10 2.66 5.42 -7.21
CA ALA A 10 2.25 4.82 -8.48
C ALA A 10 2.70 3.35 -8.56
N LEU A 11 1.86 2.50 -9.13
CA LEU A 11 2.18 1.12 -9.49
C LEU A 11 1.71 0.86 -10.92
N VAL A 12 2.48 0.10 -11.70
CA VAL A 12 2.02 -0.34 -13.02
C VAL A 12 1.50 -1.77 -12.89
N LEU A 13 0.22 -1.95 -13.20
CA LEU A 13 -0.50 -3.22 -13.16
C LEU A 13 -0.99 -3.54 -14.56
N ASN A 14 -0.62 -4.70 -15.12
CA ASN A 14 -0.98 -5.12 -16.48
C ASN A 14 -0.62 -4.07 -17.57
N GLY A 15 0.46 -3.32 -17.36
CA GLY A 15 0.89 -2.23 -18.25
C GLY A 15 0.16 -0.90 -18.06
N GLU A 16 -0.85 -0.83 -17.18
CA GLU A 16 -1.59 0.39 -16.85
C GLU A 16 -1.08 1.01 -15.54
N SER A 17 -0.92 2.34 -15.52
CA SER A 17 -0.45 3.06 -14.33
C SER A 17 -1.62 3.38 -13.40
N HIS A 18 -1.57 2.87 -12.17
CA HIS A 18 -2.53 3.16 -11.12
C HIS A 18 -1.89 3.97 -10.00
N VAL A 19 -2.69 4.83 -9.38
CA VAL A 19 -2.32 5.56 -8.17
C VAL A 19 -2.83 4.77 -6.97
N LEU A 20 -1.99 4.62 -5.96
CA LEU A 20 -2.28 4.00 -4.69
C LEU A 20 -2.25 5.07 -3.60
N LYS A 21 -3.20 4.99 -2.67
CA LYS A 21 -3.30 5.91 -1.53
C LYS A 21 -3.90 5.20 -0.34
N LEU A 22 -3.28 5.33 0.83
CA LEU A 22 -3.83 4.82 2.09
C LEU A 22 -4.77 5.86 2.70
N THR A 23 -6.05 5.79 2.36
CA THR A 23 -7.10 6.56 3.04
C THR A 23 -7.42 5.94 4.40
N LEU A 24 -8.11 6.66 5.29
CA LEU A 24 -8.56 6.09 6.57
C LEU A 24 -9.42 4.82 6.38
N GLY A 25 -10.26 4.79 5.34
CA GLY A 25 -11.02 3.59 4.99
C GLY A 25 -10.13 2.43 4.55
N ALA A 26 -9.14 2.70 3.69
CA ALA A 26 -8.17 1.69 3.26
C ALA A 26 -7.32 1.15 4.42
N LEU A 27 -6.94 2.01 5.37
CA LEU A 27 -6.23 1.63 6.58
C LEU A 27 -7.08 0.72 7.47
N ALA A 28 -8.35 1.05 7.68
CA ALA A 28 -9.27 0.22 8.46
C ALA A 28 -9.50 -1.16 7.80
N GLU A 29 -9.64 -1.21 6.48
CA GLU A 29 -9.71 -2.48 5.73
C GLU A 29 -8.43 -3.30 5.88
N LEU A 30 -7.27 -2.64 5.86
CA LEU A 30 -5.97 -3.28 6.00
C LEU A 30 -5.76 -3.87 7.41
N GLU A 31 -6.11 -3.14 8.46
CA GLU A 31 -6.07 -3.64 9.84
C GLU A 31 -6.94 -4.90 10.00
N ALA A 32 -8.16 -4.87 9.46
CA ALA A 32 -9.06 -6.01 9.47
C ALA A 32 -8.50 -7.20 8.66
N ALA A 33 -7.89 -6.95 7.50
CA ALA A 33 -7.34 -7.99 6.64
C ALA A 33 -6.07 -8.66 7.20
N LEU A 34 -5.28 -7.91 7.96
CA LEU A 34 -4.01 -8.38 8.52
C LEU A 34 -4.13 -8.82 9.98
N GLU A 35 -5.34 -8.77 10.56
CA GLU A 35 -5.61 -9.07 11.97
C GLU A 35 -4.64 -8.33 12.90
N ALA A 36 -4.36 -7.06 12.57
CA ALA A 36 -3.40 -6.28 13.31
C ALA A 36 -4.08 -5.50 14.44
N ASP A 37 -3.48 -5.55 15.63
CA ASP A 37 -3.99 -4.85 16.81
C ASP A 37 -3.95 -3.32 16.67
N SER A 38 -3.07 -2.80 15.80
CA SER A 38 -2.96 -1.37 15.48
C SER A 38 -2.14 -1.11 14.21
N LEU A 39 -2.31 0.09 13.64
CA LEU A 39 -1.44 0.64 12.61
C LEU A 39 0.05 0.63 12.99
N VAL A 40 0.39 0.85 14.26
CA VAL A 40 1.79 0.82 14.72
C VAL A 40 2.35 -0.60 14.62
N ALA A 41 1.59 -1.61 15.03
CA ALA A 41 1.98 -3.01 14.89
C ALA A 41 2.17 -3.42 13.43
N LEU A 42 1.38 -2.87 12.50
CA LEU A 42 1.57 -3.06 11.06
C LEU A 42 2.92 -2.49 10.59
N ILE A 43 3.25 -1.26 10.97
CA ILE A 43 4.51 -0.62 10.58
C ILE A 43 5.70 -1.44 11.10
N GLU A 44 5.71 -1.79 12.39
CA GLU A 44 6.79 -2.57 13.00
C GLU A 44 6.98 -3.94 12.33
N ARG A 45 5.90 -4.59 11.91
CA ARG A 45 5.94 -5.86 11.17
C ARG A 45 6.61 -5.69 9.80
N PHE A 46 6.28 -4.63 9.07
CA PHE A 46 6.86 -4.34 7.77
C PHE A 46 8.33 -3.89 7.86
N GLU A 47 8.67 -3.00 8.79
CA GLU A 47 10.05 -2.56 9.04
C GLU A 47 10.94 -3.70 9.55
N GLY A 48 10.39 -4.58 10.39
CA GLY A 48 11.08 -5.76 10.88
C GLY A 48 11.29 -6.86 9.84
N GLY A 49 10.84 -6.68 8.59
CA GLY A 49 10.93 -7.68 7.53
C GLY A 49 10.08 -8.93 7.78
N ARG A 50 9.15 -8.88 8.76
CA ARG A 50 8.28 -9.99 9.15
C ARG A 50 6.97 -9.97 8.38
N TYR A 51 7.05 -9.76 7.07
CA TYR A 51 5.88 -9.74 6.20
C TYR A 51 5.92 -10.89 5.20
N ALA A 52 4.77 -11.52 4.99
CA ALA A 52 4.55 -12.50 3.95
C ALA A 52 4.12 -11.80 2.65
N THR A 53 4.19 -12.51 1.53
CA THR A 53 3.67 -12.01 0.24
C THR A 53 2.20 -11.60 0.32
N ARG A 54 1.40 -12.28 1.17
CA ARG A 54 -0.01 -11.95 1.40
C ARG A 54 -0.18 -10.56 2.02
N ASP A 55 0.76 -10.14 2.88
CA ASP A 55 0.69 -8.83 3.52
C ASP A 55 0.96 -7.72 2.50
N VAL A 56 1.94 -7.95 1.61
CA VAL A 56 2.22 -7.03 0.49
C VAL A 56 0.99 -6.91 -0.41
N LEU A 57 0.36 -8.03 -0.77
CA LEU A 57 -0.87 -8.01 -1.59
C LEU A 57 -2.02 -7.27 -0.91
N ALA A 58 -2.26 -7.51 0.38
CA ALA A 58 -3.29 -6.82 1.15
C ALA A 58 -3.04 -5.30 1.19
N LEU A 59 -1.78 -4.90 1.38
CA LEU A 59 -1.40 -3.49 1.42
C LEU A 59 -1.55 -2.79 0.08
N LEU A 60 -1.13 -3.46 -1.01
CA LEU A 60 -1.32 -2.94 -2.36
C LEU A 60 -2.81 -2.86 -2.71
N LEU A 61 -3.62 -3.85 -2.34
CA LEU A 61 -5.07 -3.84 -2.55
C LEU A 61 -5.72 -2.65 -1.82
N ALA A 62 -5.39 -2.44 -0.55
CA ALA A 62 -5.87 -1.31 0.23
C ALA A 62 -5.45 0.03 -0.42
N GLY A 63 -4.19 0.14 -0.82
CA GLY A 63 -3.68 1.32 -1.53
C GLY A 63 -4.40 1.58 -2.85
N LEU A 64 -4.59 0.55 -3.68
CA LEU A 64 -5.30 0.62 -4.96
C LEU A 64 -6.75 1.09 -4.78
N ARG A 65 -7.47 0.52 -3.79
CA ARG A 65 -8.83 0.94 -3.46
C ARG A 65 -8.90 2.39 -3.03
N GLY A 66 -7.98 2.83 -2.15
CA GLY A 66 -7.91 4.22 -1.74
C GLY A 66 -7.49 5.19 -2.86
N GLY A 67 -6.86 4.68 -3.92
CA GLY A 67 -6.60 5.39 -5.18
C GLY A 67 -7.72 5.31 -6.22
N GLY A 68 -8.84 4.64 -5.92
CA GLY A 68 -10.02 4.55 -6.78
C GLY A 68 -10.05 3.33 -7.72
N TRP A 69 -9.14 2.37 -7.56
CA TRP A 69 -9.20 1.11 -8.31
C TRP A 69 -10.32 0.21 -7.81
N ALA A 70 -11.11 -0.35 -8.73
CA ALA A 70 -12.34 -1.09 -8.42
C ALA A 70 -12.20 -2.62 -8.52
N GLY A 71 -10.98 -3.15 -8.68
CA GLY A 71 -10.75 -4.59 -8.76
C GLY A 71 -10.79 -5.33 -7.41
N SER A 72 -10.76 -6.66 -7.50
CA SER A 72 -10.75 -7.58 -6.36
C SER A 72 -9.34 -8.02 -5.95
N SER A 73 -9.23 -8.74 -4.84
CA SER A 73 -7.99 -9.41 -4.42
C SER A 73 -7.50 -10.41 -5.47
N ASP A 74 -8.42 -11.09 -6.13
CA ASP A 74 -8.12 -12.13 -7.11
C ASP A 74 -7.62 -11.50 -8.41
N ASP A 75 -8.20 -10.35 -8.82
CA ASP A 75 -7.70 -9.57 -9.95
C ASP A 75 -6.27 -9.09 -9.71
N LEU A 76 -5.97 -8.63 -8.50
CA LEU A 76 -4.61 -8.21 -8.14
C LEU A 76 -3.64 -9.39 -8.10
N ALA A 77 -4.07 -10.55 -7.60
CA ALA A 77 -3.23 -11.75 -7.53
C ALA A 77 -2.92 -12.34 -8.91
N ALA A 78 -3.84 -12.18 -9.87
CA ALA A 78 -3.65 -12.61 -11.25
C ALA A 78 -2.91 -11.58 -12.12
N ALA A 79 -2.79 -10.34 -11.66
CA ALA A 79 -2.22 -9.26 -12.43
C ALA A 79 -0.68 -9.24 -12.44
N GLU A 80 -0.12 -8.73 -13.54
CA GLU A 80 1.31 -8.52 -13.69
C GLU A 80 1.71 -7.15 -13.13
N ILE A 81 2.55 -7.15 -12.10
CA ILE A 81 3.16 -5.94 -11.57
C ILE A 81 4.46 -5.68 -12.31
N ALA A 82 4.60 -4.51 -12.95
CA ALA A 82 5.84 -4.14 -13.60
C ALA A 82 6.98 -4.07 -12.56
N GLY A 83 8.12 -4.69 -12.85
CA GLY A 83 9.22 -4.82 -11.88
C GLY A 83 9.05 -5.98 -10.88
N GLY A 84 7.93 -6.71 -10.94
CA GLY A 84 7.70 -7.95 -10.23
C GLY A 84 7.57 -7.81 -8.71
N PRO A 85 7.76 -8.90 -7.95
CA PRO A 85 7.52 -8.94 -6.51
C PRO A 85 8.38 -7.96 -5.69
N VAL A 86 9.59 -7.64 -6.16
CA VAL A 86 10.48 -6.68 -5.49
C VAL A 86 9.93 -5.27 -5.60
N GLU A 87 9.40 -4.88 -6.76
CA GLU A 87 8.77 -3.58 -6.94
C GLU A 87 7.47 -3.48 -6.13
N ALA A 88 6.68 -4.55 -6.11
CA ALA A 88 5.49 -4.66 -5.27
C ALA A 88 5.80 -4.37 -3.78
N ALA A 89 6.85 -5.00 -3.24
CA ALA A 89 7.29 -4.78 -1.86
C ALA A 89 7.79 -3.35 -1.63
N LYS A 90 8.52 -2.76 -2.57
CA LYS A 90 8.98 -1.36 -2.48
C LYS A 90 7.81 -0.38 -2.47
N VAL A 91 6.84 -0.55 -3.36
CA VAL A 91 5.64 0.31 -3.42
C VAL A 91 4.83 0.18 -2.13
N ALA A 92 4.67 -1.04 -1.61
CA ALA A 92 4.03 -1.27 -0.32
C ALA A 92 4.74 -0.54 0.83
N ALA A 93 6.06 -0.66 0.93
CA ALA A 93 6.83 0.06 1.94
C ALA A 93 6.73 1.58 1.79
N GLN A 94 6.75 2.09 0.55
CA GLN A 94 6.59 3.52 0.28
C GLN A 94 5.20 4.03 0.68
N LEU A 95 4.13 3.26 0.48
CA LEU A 95 2.78 3.63 0.91
C LEU A 95 2.69 3.79 2.42
N LEU A 96 3.21 2.82 3.18
CA LEU A 96 3.27 2.92 4.65
C LEU A 96 4.09 4.13 5.08
N ALA A 97 5.31 4.27 4.55
CA ALA A 97 6.17 5.40 4.88
C ALA A 97 5.46 6.74 4.62
N ARG A 98 4.77 6.90 3.49
CA ARG A 98 4.07 8.14 3.15
C ARG A 98 2.80 8.38 3.95
N ALA A 99 2.10 7.32 4.37
CA ALA A 99 0.90 7.45 5.20
C ALA A 99 1.21 7.90 6.63
N PHE A 100 2.39 7.52 7.14
CA PHE A 100 2.78 7.77 8.54
C PHE A 100 3.94 8.77 8.70
N THR A 101 4.54 9.23 7.61
CA THR A 101 5.40 10.42 7.67
C THR A 101 4.49 11.61 7.96
N VAL A 102 4.42 11.98 9.24
CA VAL A 102 3.86 13.26 9.66
C VAL A 102 4.65 14.33 8.90
N PRO A 103 4.01 15.23 8.13
CA PRO A 103 4.71 16.41 7.67
C PRO A 103 5.21 17.08 8.94
N ASN A 104 6.52 17.04 9.17
CA ASN A 104 7.12 17.81 10.25
C ASN A 104 6.67 19.24 9.98
N ALA A 105 5.65 19.69 10.71
CA ALA A 105 5.22 21.06 10.66
C ALA A 105 6.46 21.82 11.11
N ALA A 106 7.16 22.41 10.15
CA ALA A 106 8.14 23.43 10.43
C ALA A 106 7.37 24.49 11.23
N ILE A 107 7.61 24.47 12.54
CA ILE A 107 7.20 25.51 13.49
C ILE A 107 8.28 26.57 13.47
#